data_AF-A0A286XPA5-F1
#
_entry.id   AF-A0A286XPA5-F1
#
_cell.length_a   1.000
_cell.length_b   1.000
_cell.length_c   1.000
_cell.angle_alpha   90.00
_cell.angle_beta   90.00
_cell.angle_gamma   90.00
#
_symmetry.space_group_name_H-M   'P 1'
#
loop_
_entity.id
_entity.type
_entity.pdbx_description
1 polymer ?
#
loop_
_entity_poly.entity_id
_entity_poly.type
_entity_poly.pdbx_seq_one_letter_code
_entity_poly.pdbx_strand_id
1 'polypeptide(L)'
;TGKRSKANIIFNTSLGAIFGVKKYADALQEIIRERDLTVNYRRNLVEVRADRQEAVFENLDKPGETQVFPYEMLHVTPPMSSPDVLKTSPVVDAAGWVDVDKETLQHKKYPNVFGIGDCTNLPTSKTAAAAAAQSGILDRTISLIMKSQTPVKKGLLGRTGLFAEVVSSGDELKMALP
;
A
#
# COMPACT_ATOMS: atom_id res chain seq x y z
N THR A 1 16.82 -11.40 24.65
CA THR A 1 15.49 -12.06 24.50
C THR A 1 14.73 -11.95 25.82
N GLY A 2 13.39 -11.98 25.85
CA GLY A 2 12.60 -11.98 27.11
C GLY A 2 11.91 -10.68 27.53
N LYS A 3 11.75 -9.68 26.64
CA LYS A 3 11.04 -8.41 26.97
C LYS A 3 9.54 -8.40 26.60
N ARG A 4 9.01 -9.48 26.01
CA ARG A 4 7.61 -9.53 25.52
C ARG A 4 6.56 -9.25 26.61
N SER A 5 6.79 -9.72 27.84
CA SER A 5 5.90 -9.49 28.98
C SER A 5 5.83 -8.03 29.44
N LYS A 6 6.80 -7.19 29.03
CA LYS A 6 6.83 -5.75 29.32
C LYS A 6 6.37 -4.89 28.13
N ALA A 7 5.99 -5.52 27.02
CA ALA A 7 5.61 -4.83 25.80
C ALA A 7 4.09 -4.91 25.59
N ASN A 8 3.45 -3.76 25.44
CA ASN A 8 2.11 -3.68 24.88
C ASN A 8 2.22 -3.26 23.41
N ILE A 9 1.85 -4.14 22.49
CA ILE A 9 2.00 -3.92 21.05
C ILE A 9 0.65 -3.49 20.48
N ILE A 10 0.59 -2.25 20.00
CA ILE A 10 -0.61 -1.64 19.45
C ILE A 10 -0.36 -1.27 17.99
N PHE A 11 -1.25 -1.69 17.09
CA PHE A 11 -1.29 -1.26 15.70
C PHE A 11 -2.53 -0.40 15.46
N ASN A 12 -2.32 0.91 15.34
CA ASN A 12 -3.36 1.87 14.96
C ASN A 12 -3.34 2.03 13.44
N THR A 13 -4.46 1.72 12.78
CA THR A 13 -4.57 1.82 11.32
C THR A 13 -5.80 2.62 10.91
N SER A 14 -5.65 3.45 9.87
CA SER A 14 -6.74 4.24 9.29
C SER A 14 -7.76 3.36 8.54
N LEU A 15 -7.38 2.13 8.18
CA LEU A 15 -8.23 1.17 7.47
C LEU A 15 -9.25 0.50 8.40
N GLY A 16 -10.30 -0.06 7.80
CA GLY A 16 -11.32 -0.85 8.51
C GLY A 16 -11.04 -2.36 8.55
N ALA A 17 -9.93 -2.83 7.97
CA ALA A 17 -9.54 -4.23 7.93
C ALA A 17 -8.01 -4.35 8.00
N ILE A 18 -7.51 -5.49 8.52
CA ILE A 18 -6.07 -5.74 8.64
C ILE A 18 -5.41 -5.98 7.29
N PHE A 19 -6.17 -6.48 6.31
CA PHE A 19 -5.69 -6.76 4.97
C PHE A 19 -6.82 -6.72 3.95
N GLY A 20 -6.50 -6.36 2.70
CA GLY A 20 -7.52 -6.19 1.63
C GLY A 20 -8.04 -7.51 1.03
N VAL A 21 -7.37 -8.63 1.27
CA VAL A 21 -7.74 -9.95 0.75
C VAL A 21 -8.10 -10.88 1.91
N LYS A 22 -9.34 -11.37 1.93
CA LYS A 22 -9.93 -12.10 3.06
C LYS A 22 -9.08 -13.29 3.53
N LYS A 23 -8.59 -14.13 2.61
CA LYS A 23 -7.76 -15.29 2.94
C LYS A 23 -6.56 -14.95 3.83
N TYR A 24 -5.88 -13.84 3.53
CA TYR A 24 -4.72 -13.39 4.29
C TYR A 24 -5.12 -12.58 5.52
N ALA A 25 -6.23 -11.83 5.45
CA ALA A 25 -6.78 -11.15 6.60
C ALA A 25 -7.14 -12.13 7.72
N ASP A 26 -7.80 -13.25 7.39
CA ASP A 26 -8.17 -14.29 8.35
C ASP A 26 -6.94 -14.86 9.06
N ALA A 27 -5.88 -15.21 8.32
CA ALA A 27 -4.62 -15.71 8.88
C ALA A 27 -3.91 -14.67 9.77
N LEU A 28 -3.92 -13.39 9.38
CA LEU A 28 -3.36 -12.32 10.22
C LEU A 28 -4.15 -12.12 11.52
N GLN A 29 -5.47 -12.31 11.49
CA GLN A 29 -6.30 -12.23 12.70
C GLN A 29 -6.01 -13.37 13.68
N GLU A 30 -5.68 -14.57 13.20
CA GLU A 30 -5.20 -15.66 14.04
C GLU A 30 -3.91 -15.26 14.76
N ILE A 31 -2.93 -14.73 14.03
CA ILE A 31 -1.67 -14.25 14.60
C ILE A 31 -1.88 -13.13 15.63
N ILE A 32 -2.78 -12.18 15.34
CA ILE A 32 -3.12 -11.08 16.25
C ILE A 32 -3.61 -11.63 17.59
N ARG A 33 -4.50 -12.64 17.57
CA ARG A 33 -5.01 -13.29 18.78
C ARG A 33 -3.93 -14.10 19.50
N GLU A 34 -3.20 -14.95 18.77
CA GLU A 34 -2.17 -15.82 19.33
C GLU A 34 -1.04 -15.03 20.01
N ARG A 35 -0.69 -13.87 19.45
CA ARG A 35 0.41 -13.04 19.93
C ARG A 35 -0.03 -11.90 20.83
N ASP A 36 -1.31 -11.83 21.22
CA ASP A 36 -1.86 -10.79 22.08
C ASP A 36 -1.50 -9.37 21.59
N LEU A 37 -1.84 -9.10 20.32
CA LEU A 37 -1.63 -7.79 19.68
C LEU A 37 -2.93 -7.00 19.71
N THR A 38 -2.86 -5.71 20.04
CA THR A 38 -4.02 -4.82 19.95
C THR A 38 -4.04 -4.16 18.58
N VAL A 39 -5.16 -4.25 17.85
CA VAL A 39 -5.35 -3.53 16.59
C VAL A 39 -6.55 -2.60 16.72
N ASN A 40 -6.30 -1.29 16.61
CA ASN A 40 -7.35 -0.30 16.59
C ASN A 40 -7.56 0.17 15.15
N TYR A 41 -8.69 -0.21 14.57
CA TYR A 41 -9.11 0.25 13.25
C TYR A 41 -9.60 1.69 13.31
N ARG A 42 -9.62 2.34 12.14
CA ARG A 42 -10.14 3.71 11.97
C ARG A 42 -9.44 4.73 12.88
N ARG A 43 -8.15 4.51 13.16
CA ARG A 43 -7.27 5.41 13.92
C ARG A 43 -6.16 5.93 13.02
N ASN A 44 -6.13 7.23 12.79
CA ASN A 44 -5.12 7.88 11.96
C ASN A 44 -4.19 8.74 12.82
N LEU A 45 -2.87 8.64 12.60
CA LEU A 45 -1.89 9.44 13.33
C LEU A 45 -1.89 10.86 12.79
N VAL A 46 -2.05 11.86 13.67
CA VAL A 46 -2.12 13.28 13.29
C VAL A 46 -1.00 14.13 13.89
N GLU A 47 -0.43 13.72 15.03
CA GLU A 47 0.62 14.48 15.70
C GLU A 47 1.56 13.53 16.46
N VAL A 48 2.86 13.84 16.46
CA VAL A 48 3.87 13.15 17.29
C VAL A 48 4.56 14.19 18.17
N ARG A 49 4.45 14.02 19.48
CA ARG A 49 5.11 14.83 20.51
C ARG A 49 6.30 14.05 21.05
N ALA A 50 7.40 14.12 20.31
CA ALA A 50 8.57 13.28 20.54
C ALA A 50 9.25 13.54 21.89
N ASP A 51 9.22 14.79 22.36
CA ASP A 51 9.74 15.24 23.66
C ASP A 51 9.00 14.59 24.84
N ARG A 52 7.71 14.32 24.67
CA ARG A 52 6.84 13.70 25.68
C ARG A 52 6.57 12.21 25.44
N GLN A 53 7.12 11.65 24.36
CA GLN A 53 6.86 10.28 23.91
C GLN A 53 5.35 9.99 23.75
N GLU A 54 4.62 10.93 23.17
CA GLU A 54 3.17 10.85 22.96
C GLU A 54 2.82 10.90 21.47
N ALA A 55 1.89 10.06 21.03
CA ALA A 55 1.34 10.04 19.67
C ALA A 55 -0.16 10.32 19.72
N VAL A 56 -0.63 11.30 18.93
CA VAL A 56 -2.04 11.69 18.88
C VAL A 56 -2.69 11.09 17.64
N PHE A 57 -3.77 10.35 17.87
CA PHE A 57 -4.55 9.72 16.82
C PHE A 57 -5.96 10.29 16.77
N GLU A 58 -6.47 10.58 15.57
CA GLU A 58 -7.88 10.91 15.36
C GLU A 58 -8.73 9.65 15.15
N ASN A 59 -9.99 9.73 15.55
CA ASN A 59 -11.00 8.72 15.25
C ASN A 59 -11.69 9.03 13.92
N LEU A 60 -11.44 8.21 12.90
CA LEU A 60 -12.05 8.42 11.58
C LEU A 60 -13.55 8.06 11.54
N ASP A 61 -14.08 7.36 12.55
CA ASP A 61 -15.51 7.10 12.68
C ASP A 61 -16.23 8.16 13.52
N LYS A 62 -15.49 8.97 14.28
CA LYS A 62 -16.00 10.06 15.11
C LYS A 62 -15.16 11.32 14.91
N PRO A 63 -15.42 12.07 13.83
CA PRO A 63 -14.64 13.27 13.51
C PRO A 63 -14.57 14.25 14.69
N GLY A 64 -13.37 14.74 14.99
CA GLY A 64 -13.10 15.63 16.13
C GLY A 64 -12.71 14.93 17.43
N GLU A 65 -12.89 13.60 17.54
CA GLU A 65 -12.38 12.82 18.67
C GLU A 65 -10.91 12.45 18.44
N THR A 66 -10.04 12.85 19.37
CA THR A 66 -8.62 12.48 19.36
C THR A 66 -8.24 11.73 20.62
N GLN A 67 -7.30 10.78 20.50
CA GLN A 67 -6.76 10.02 21.61
C GLN A 67 -5.23 10.08 21.61
N VAL A 68 -4.66 10.30 22.80
CA VAL A 68 -3.22 10.32 23.00
C VAL A 68 -2.74 8.94 23.48
N PHE A 69 -1.71 8.41 22.85
CA PHE A 69 -1.05 7.17 23.21
C PHE A 69 0.40 7.46 23.61
N PRO A 70 0.80 7.20 24.87
CA PRO A 70 2.22 7.18 25.22
C PRO A 70 2.91 5.99 24.57
N TYR A 71 4.15 6.16 24.13
CA TYR A 71 4.92 5.10 23.47
C TYR A 71 6.35 4.98 24.00
N GLU A 72 6.84 3.75 24.12
CA GLU A 72 8.28 3.50 24.29
C GLU A 72 8.98 3.43 22.92
N MET A 73 8.28 2.86 21.93
CA MET A 73 8.71 2.75 20.54
C MET A 73 7.52 3.09 19.64
N LEU A 74 7.75 3.98 18.67
CA LEU A 74 6.77 4.35 17.65
C LEU A 74 7.34 4.09 16.27
N HIS A 75 6.66 3.26 15.48
CA HIS A 75 6.94 3.08 14.07
C HIS A 75 5.87 3.80 13.25
N VAL A 76 6.25 4.86 12.55
CA VAL A 76 5.32 5.69 11.75
C VAL A 76 5.41 5.30 10.29
N THR A 77 4.27 4.90 9.72
CA THR A 77 4.10 4.86 8.25
C THR A 77 3.65 6.25 7.81
N PRO A 78 4.46 7.00 7.04
CA PRO A 78 4.12 8.37 6.67
C PRO A 78 2.91 8.40 5.71
N PRO A 79 2.13 9.49 5.70
CA PRO A 79 1.15 9.72 4.64
C PRO A 79 1.89 9.85 3.29
N MET A 80 1.43 9.11 2.30
CA MET A 80 2.04 9.06 0.96
C MET A 80 1.10 9.70 -0.06
N SER A 81 1.67 10.43 -1.03
CA SER A 81 0.95 11.00 -2.16
C SER A 81 1.73 10.77 -3.46
N SER A 82 1.15 11.11 -4.60
CA SER A 82 1.93 11.20 -5.84
C SER A 82 3.05 12.24 -5.71
N PRO A 83 4.15 12.08 -6.47
CA PRO A 83 5.22 13.08 -6.55
C PRO A 83 4.71 14.48 -6.91
N ASP A 84 5.26 15.53 -6.29
CA ASP A 84 4.77 16.90 -6.46
C ASP A 84 4.83 17.40 -7.91
N VAL A 85 5.87 17.00 -8.66
CA VAL A 85 6.02 17.31 -10.09
C VAL A 85 4.87 16.75 -10.95
N LEU A 86 4.23 15.67 -10.50
CA LEU A 86 3.11 15.05 -11.20
C LEU A 86 1.78 15.72 -10.85
N LYS A 87 1.60 16.22 -9.61
CA LYS A 87 0.33 16.82 -9.15
C LYS A 87 -0.18 17.96 -10.04
N THR A 88 0.72 18.73 -10.65
CA THR A 88 0.38 19.84 -11.56
C THR A 88 0.55 19.49 -13.04
N SER A 89 0.90 18.25 -13.35
CA SER A 89 1.18 17.81 -14.72
C SER A 89 -0.11 17.51 -15.48
N PRO A 90 -0.17 17.74 -16.80
CA PRO A 90 -1.37 17.38 -17.57
C PRO A 90 -1.53 15.87 -17.80
N VAL A 91 -0.61 15.03 -17.29
CA VAL A 91 -0.60 13.56 -17.44
C VAL A 91 -1.22 12.80 -16.26
N VAL A 92 -1.78 13.51 -15.29
CA VAL A 92 -2.39 12.89 -14.11
C VAL A 92 -3.92 12.90 -14.16
N ASP A 93 -4.51 11.97 -13.41
CA ASP A 93 -5.93 11.95 -13.11
C ASP A 93 -6.30 12.99 -12.03
N ALA A 94 -7.59 13.04 -11.69
CA ALA A 94 -8.10 13.96 -10.67
C ALA A 94 -7.51 13.74 -9.26
N ALA A 95 -6.93 12.56 -8.99
CA ALA A 95 -6.27 12.24 -7.73
C ALA A 95 -4.74 12.46 -7.77
N GLY A 96 -4.20 12.96 -8.90
CA GLY A 96 -2.80 13.31 -9.05
C GLY A 96 -1.88 12.16 -9.45
N TRP A 97 -2.41 11.02 -9.91
CA TRP A 97 -1.65 9.86 -10.37
C TRP A 97 -1.60 9.79 -11.88
N VAL A 98 -0.53 9.27 -12.48
CA VAL A 98 -0.40 9.16 -13.95
C VAL A 98 -1.56 8.33 -14.53
N ASP A 99 -2.32 8.90 -15.46
CA ASP A 99 -3.57 8.34 -15.96
C ASP A 99 -3.35 7.37 -17.13
N VAL A 100 -3.20 6.08 -16.80
CA VAL A 100 -2.86 5.03 -17.76
C VAL A 100 -4.01 4.04 -18.01
N ASP A 101 -4.02 3.42 -19.19
CA ASP A 101 -4.84 2.24 -19.46
C ASP A 101 -4.35 1.07 -18.58
N LYS A 102 -5.31 0.40 -17.95
CA LYS A 102 -5.06 -0.63 -16.94
C LYS A 102 -4.42 -1.90 -17.50
N GLU A 103 -4.45 -2.10 -18.82
CA GLU A 103 -3.99 -3.30 -19.52
C GLU A 103 -2.73 -3.06 -20.35
N THR A 104 -2.51 -1.83 -20.81
CA THR A 104 -1.37 -1.52 -21.69
C THR A 104 -0.32 -0.64 -21.02
N LEU A 105 -0.65 0.03 -19.91
CA LEU A 105 0.18 1.06 -19.24
C LEU A 105 0.45 2.31 -20.09
N GLN A 106 -0.21 2.43 -21.24
CA GLN A 106 -0.18 3.63 -22.08
C GLN A 106 -1.09 4.71 -21.50
N HIS A 107 -0.65 5.97 -21.55
CA HIS A 107 -1.44 7.10 -21.06
C HIS A 107 -2.71 7.29 -21.90
N LYS A 108 -3.85 7.57 -21.25
CA LYS A 108 -5.16 7.62 -21.93
C LYS A 108 -5.30 8.76 -22.93
N LYS A 109 -4.61 9.89 -22.69
CA LYS A 109 -4.66 11.10 -23.55
C LYS A 109 -3.45 11.26 -24.48
N TYR A 110 -2.30 10.72 -24.11
CA TYR A 110 -1.02 11.01 -24.79
C TYR A 110 -0.42 9.69 -25.25
N PRO A 111 -0.53 9.34 -26.55
CA PRO A 111 -0.19 7.99 -27.03
C PRO A 111 1.30 7.64 -26.93
N ASN A 112 2.17 8.63 -26.75
CA ASN A 112 3.61 8.48 -26.57
C ASN A 112 4.05 8.55 -25.10
N VAL A 113 3.12 8.61 -24.15
CA VAL A 113 3.40 8.64 -22.71
C VAL A 113 2.96 7.32 -22.09
N PHE A 114 3.76 6.82 -21.15
CA PHE A 114 3.53 5.57 -20.44
C PHE A 114 3.83 5.75 -18.95
N GLY A 115 3.24 4.91 -18.10
CA GLY A 115 3.47 4.94 -16.66
C GLY A 115 3.63 3.54 -16.07
N ILE A 116 4.45 3.43 -15.02
CA ILE A 116 4.71 2.17 -14.31
C ILE A 116 4.90 2.43 -12.82
N GLY A 117 4.51 1.47 -11.98
CA GLY A 117 4.75 1.48 -10.54
C GLY A 117 3.86 2.48 -9.78
N ASP A 118 4.39 2.98 -8.68
CA ASP A 118 3.63 3.68 -7.64
C ASP A 118 3.03 5.01 -8.10
N CYS A 119 3.61 5.65 -9.12
CA CYS A 119 3.11 6.92 -9.65
C CYS A 119 1.82 6.78 -10.49
N THR A 120 1.43 5.54 -10.85
CA THR A 120 0.27 5.28 -11.71
C THR A 120 -1.03 5.13 -10.93
N ASN A 121 -2.16 5.27 -11.62
CA ASN A 121 -3.49 4.99 -11.08
C ASN A 121 -3.97 3.55 -11.28
N LEU A 122 -3.05 2.60 -11.50
CA LEU A 122 -3.40 1.20 -11.60
C LEU A 122 -4.07 0.73 -10.29
N PRO A 123 -5.27 0.10 -10.36
CA PRO A 123 -6.04 -0.29 -9.18
C PRO A 123 -5.50 -1.59 -8.59
N THR A 124 -4.24 -1.57 -8.17
CA THR A 124 -3.54 -2.71 -7.61
C THR A 124 -2.54 -2.26 -6.55
N SER A 125 -2.06 -3.18 -5.73
CA SER A 125 -1.10 -2.85 -4.67
C SER A 125 0.18 -2.27 -5.27
N LYS A 126 0.62 -1.14 -4.71
CA LYS A 126 1.85 -0.44 -5.11
C LYS A 126 3.06 -1.14 -4.51
N THR A 127 3.54 -2.19 -5.20
CA THR A 127 4.67 -3.03 -4.74
C THR A 127 5.70 -3.22 -5.85
N ALA A 128 6.94 -3.54 -5.48
CA ALA A 128 7.98 -3.88 -6.46
C ALA A 128 7.61 -5.10 -7.32
N ALA A 129 6.88 -6.08 -6.75
CA ALA A 129 6.38 -7.21 -7.51
C ALA A 129 5.34 -6.79 -8.57
N ALA A 130 4.50 -5.79 -8.26
CA ALA A 130 3.59 -5.17 -9.22
C ALA A 130 4.38 -4.52 -10.37
N ALA A 131 5.39 -3.72 -10.03
CA ALA A 131 6.25 -3.06 -11.02
C ALA A 131 6.99 -4.08 -11.92
N ALA A 132 7.45 -5.20 -11.36
CA ALA A 132 8.07 -6.28 -12.13
C ALA A 132 7.08 -6.96 -13.09
N ALA A 133 5.84 -7.20 -12.67
CA ALA A 133 4.81 -7.75 -13.56
C ALA A 133 4.41 -6.74 -14.66
N GLN A 134 4.36 -5.46 -14.31
CA GLN A 134 4.05 -4.35 -15.20
C GLN A 134 5.13 -4.13 -16.27
N SER A 135 6.41 -4.29 -15.94
CA SER A 135 7.53 -3.99 -16.85
C SER A 135 7.49 -4.84 -18.13
N GLY A 136 7.19 -6.15 -18.01
CA GLY A 136 7.07 -7.02 -19.18
C GLY A 136 5.89 -6.69 -20.09
N ILE A 137 4.83 -6.11 -19.54
CA ILE A 137 3.69 -5.64 -20.34
C ILE A 137 4.04 -4.32 -21.02
N LEU A 138 4.62 -3.39 -20.28
CA LEU A 138 5.03 -2.09 -20.79
C LEU A 138 6.06 -2.22 -21.93
N ASP A 139 7.06 -3.10 -21.79
CA ASP A 139 8.04 -3.39 -22.84
C ASP A 139 7.36 -3.81 -24.15
N ARG A 140 6.40 -4.74 -24.06
CA ARG A 140 5.62 -5.19 -25.21
C ARG A 140 4.72 -4.09 -25.78
N THR A 141 4.09 -3.28 -24.93
CA THR A 141 3.25 -2.14 -25.37
C THR A 141 4.10 -1.16 -26.16
N ILE A 142 5.23 -0.70 -25.61
CA ILE A 142 6.12 0.26 -26.27
C ILE A 142 6.61 -0.31 -27.60
N SER A 143 7.05 -1.58 -27.62
CA SER A 143 7.50 -2.25 -28.84
C SER A 143 6.44 -2.29 -29.95
N LEU A 144 5.15 -2.47 -29.61
CA LEU A 144 4.06 -2.45 -30.57
C LEU A 144 3.74 -1.02 -31.05
N ILE A 145 3.72 -0.04 -30.15
CA ILE A 145 3.51 1.37 -30.48
C ILE A 145 4.61 1.90 -31.42
N MET A 146 5.87 1.54 -31.18
CA MET A 146 6.99 1.90 -32.06
C MET A 146 6.86 1.33 -33.48
N LYS A 147 6.13 0.22 -33.64
CA LYS A 147 5.80 -0.40 -34.93
C LYS A 147 4.48 0.11 -35.52
N SER A 148 3.87 1.14 -34.92
CA SER A 148 2.53 1.65 -35.26
C SER A 148 1.44 0.57 -35.19
N GLN A 149 1.59 -0.39 -34.27
CA GLN A 149 0.63 -1.47 -34.04
C GLN A 149 -0.15 -1.23 -32.74
N THR A 150 -1.40 -1.70 -32.71
CA THR A 150 -2.25 -1.59 -31.52
C THR A 150 -1.76 -2.56 -30.44
N PRO A 151 -1.53 -2.10 -29.19
CA PRO A 151 -1.17 -2.98 -28.10
C PRO A 151 -2.26 -4.02 -27.83
N VAL A 152 -1.85 -5.28 -27.67
CA VAL A 152 -2.78 -6.35 -27.31
C VAL A 152 -3.12 -6.21 -25.83
N LYS A 153 -4.40 -5.96 -25.54
CA LYS A 153 -4.95 -5.97 -24.18
C LYS A 153 -4.90 -7.39 -23.61
N LYS A 154 -3.84 -7.71 -22.88
CA LYS A 154 -3.73 -8.96 -22.13
C LYS A 154 -3.93 -8.58 -20.66
N GLY A 155 -5.03 -9.05 -20.06
CA GLY A 155 -5.49 -8.60 -18.75
C GLY A 155 -4.38 -8.52 -17.70
N LEU A 156 -4.21 -7.33 -17.13
CA LEU A 156 -3.21 -7.00 -16.10
C LEU A 156 -3.71 -7.29 -14.68
N LEU A 157 -5.00 -7.57 -14.53
CA LEU A 157 -5.65 -7.60 -13.23
C LEU A 157 -5.06 -8.70 -12.33
N GLY A 158 -4.44 -8.29 -11.23
CA GLY A 158 -4.22 -9.13 -10.05
C GLY A 158 -2.81 -9.65 -9.81
N ARG A 159 -1.81 -9.38 -10.68
CA ARG A 159 -0.44 -9.87 -10.47
C ARG A 159 0.39 -8.95 -9.57
N THR A 160 0.06 -8.93 -8.28
CA THR A 160 0.85 -8.24 -7.24
C THR A 160 1.21 -9.17 -6.08
N GLY A 161 2.49 -9.42 -5.88
CA GLY A 161 2.98 -10.03 -4.65
C GLY A 161 3.14 -8.98 -3.55
N LEU A 162 2.69 -9.31 -2.35
CA LEU A 162 3.11 -8.64 -1.12
C LEU A 162 3.61 -9.72 -0.19
N PHE A 163 4.82 -9.59 0.34
CA PHE A 163 5.32 -10.51 1.35
C PHE A 163 5.05 -9.91 2.72
N ALA A 164 4.20 -10.56 3.52
CA ALA A 164 4.03 -10.22 4.93
C ALA A 164 4.97 -11.10 5.74
N GLU A 165 6.07 -10.51 6.21
CA GLU A 165 7.01 -11.22 7.06
C GLU A 165 6.43 -11.37 8.47
N VAL A 166 6.17 -12.61 8.88
CA VAL A 166 5.70 -12.95 10.21
C VAL A 166 6.85 -13.66 10.91
N VAL A 167 7.69 -12.92 11.63
CA VAL A 167 8.80 -13.52 12.38
C VAL A 167 8.24 -14.26 13.60
N SER A 168 7.93 -15.55 13.44
CA SER A 168 8.04 -16.57 14.48
C SER A 168 9.13 -17.52 14.04
N SER A 169 9.84 -18.14 14.99
CA SER A 169 10.89 -19.15 14.82
C SER A 169 10.73 -20.11 13.60
N GLY A 170 10.99 -19.61 12.39
CA GLY A 170 11.06 -20.39 11.15
C GLY A 170 9.88 -20.29 10.15
N ASP A 171 8.74 -19.66 10.46
CA ASP A 171 7.57 -19.71 9.57
C ASP A 171 7.33 -18.41 8.78
N GLU A 172 7.75 -18.39 7.52
CA GLU A 172 7.42 -17.34 6.56
C GLU A 172 6.00 -17.52 6.01
N LEU A 173 5.12 -16.53 6.23
CA LEU A 173 3.84 -16.45 5.54
C LEU A 173 4.07 -15.94 4.11
N LYS A 174 4.47 -16.84 3.21
CA LYS A 174 4.58 -16.54 1.77
C LYS A 174 3.20 -16.29 1.20
N MET A 175 2.83 -15.01 1.13
CA MET A 175 1.66 -14.53 0.42
C MET A 175 1.96 -14.53 -1.10
N ALA A 176 2.08 -15.73 -1.66
CA ALA A 176 2.19 -15.93 -3.10
C ALA A 176 0.81 -15.88 -3.77
N LEU A 177 0.81 -15.32 -4.99
CA LEU A 177 -0.33 -15.06 -5.86
C LEU A 177 -1.13 -16.34 -6.21
N PRO A 178 -2.46 -16.25 -6.45
CA PRO A 178 -3.15 -17.20 -7.32
C PRO A 178 -2.70 -17.06 -8.79
#